data_AF-A0A652KBY8-F1
#
_entry.id   AF-A0A652KBY8-F1
#
_cell.length_a   1.000
_cell.length_b   1.000
_cell.length_c   1.000
_cell.angle_alpha   90.00
_cell.angle_beta   90.00
_cell.angle_gamma   90.00
#
_symmetry.space_group_name_H-M   'P 1'
#
loop_
_entity.id
_entity.type
_entity.pdbx_description
1 polymer ?
#
loop_
_entity_poly.entity_id
_entity_poly.type
_entity_poly.pdbx_seq_one_letter_code
_entity_poly.pdbx_strand_id
1 'polypeptide(L)'
;MDVEDVMDFLVEHRAPNVVPGYVSEQLLSMSWIIDAADVARITERARQWLKSDDPFRVEVAIGMENETYLADSWEEIAELAEPLKEKFPAMAADIDAWMARAEPSYQRRKNRSFFESGPEEA
;
A
#
# COMPACT_ATOMS: atom_id res chain seq x y z
N MET A 1 3.18 14.19 -18.09
CA MET A 1 3.21 14.21 -16.62
C MET A 1 2.54 12.93 -16.24
N ASP A 2 3.32 11.99 -15.76
CA ASP A 2 2.81 10.67 -15.38
C ASP A 2 2.18 10.76 -13.99
N VAL A 3 1.23 9.88 -13.68
CA VAL A 3 0.51 9.91 -12.39
C VAL A 3 1.45 9.79 -11.18
N GLU A 4 2.57 9.10 -11.37
CA GLU A 4 3.63 8.97 -10.36
C GLU A 4 4.33 10.30 -10.07
N ASP A 5 4.52 11.15 -11.09
CA ASP A 5 5.06 12.51 -10.90
C ASP A 5 4.11 13.35 -10.05
N VAL A 6 2.80 13.17 -10.23
CA VAL A 6 1.76 13.85 -9.44
C VAL A 6 1.81 13.37 -7.99
N MET A 7 1.94 12.05 -7.77
CA MET A 7 2.09 11.49 -6.43
C MET A 7 3.30 12.05 -5.70
N ASP A 8 4.47 12.03 -6.35
CA ASP A 8 5.70 12.57 -5.78
C ASP A 8 5.56 14.09 -5.52
N PHE A 9 4.98 14.83 -6.46
CA PHE A 9 4.74 16.27 -6.30
C PHE A 9 3.86 16.59 -5.08
N LEU A 10 2.75 15.87 -4.91
CA LEU A 10 1.83 16.06 -3.77
C LEU A 10 2.50 15.79 -2.43
N VAL A 11 3.37 14.77 -2.37
CA VAL A 11 4.13 14.45 -1.16
C VAL A 11 5.24 15.47 -0.91
N GLU A 12 6.03 15.82 -1.94
CA GLU A 12 7.19 16.70 -1.80
C GLU A 12 6.81 18.15 -1.51
N HIS A 13 5.69 18.62 -2.06
CA HIS A 13 5.21 20.00 -1.94
C HIS A 13 4.03 20.11 -0.96
N ARG A 14 3.87 19.13 -0.08
CA ARG A 14 2.84 19.13 0.97
C ARG A 14 3.00 20.31 1.93
N ALA A 15 1.90 20.75 2.51
CA ALA A 15 1.96 21.68 3.64
C ALA A 15 2.63 20.99 4.86
N PRO A 16 3.34 21.73 5.74
CA PRO A 16 4.15 21.14 6.82
C PRO A 16 3.40 20.25 7.82
N ASN A 17 2.07 20.39 7.93
CA ASN A 17 1.23 19.68 8.90
C ASN A 17 0.16 18.81 8.25
N VAL A 18 0.34 18.46 6.96
CA VAL A 18 -0.58 17.53 6.30
C VAL A 18 -0.47 16.17 7.01
N VAL A 19 -1.63 15.60 7.33
CA VAL A 19 -1.72 14.24 7.88
C VAL A 19 -1.61 13.24 6.73
N PRO A 20 -0.68 12.25 6.77
CA PRO A 20 -0.49 11.27 5.69
C PRO A 20 -1.78 10.58 5.24
N GLY A 21 -2.66 10.24 6.18
CA GLY A 21 -3.96 9.61 5.87
C GLY A 21 -4.82 10.40 4.88
N TYR A 22 -4.79 11.75 4.91
CA TYR A 22 -5.52 12.55 3.93
C TYR A 22 -4.94 12.44 2.53
N VAL A 23 -3.62 12.27 2.41
CA VAL A 23 -2.97 12.05 1.12
C VAL A 23 -3.30 10.65 0.61
N SER A 24 -3.28 9.63 1.47
CA SER A 24 -3.70 8.26 1.12
C SER A 24 -5.13 8.24 0.60
N GLU A 25 -6.07 8.89 1.29
CA GLU A 25 -7.47 8.99 0.87
C GLU A 25 -7.64 9.68 -0.48
N GLN A 26 -6.88 10.76 -0.74
CA GLN A 26 -6.91 11.45 -2.03
C GLN A 26 -6.40 10.55 -3.15
N LEU A 27 -5.27 9.87 -2.94
CA LEU A 27 -4.68 8.96 -3.93
C LEU A 27 -5.58 7.75 -4.20
N LEU A 28 -6.21 7.20 -3.17
CA LEU A 28 -7.24 6.18 -3.31
C LEU A 28 -8.42 6.72 -4.11
N SER A 29 -8.97 7.88 -3.75
CA SER A 29 -10.09 8.50 -4.48
C SER A 29 -9.76 8.74 -5.96
N MET A 30 -8.51 9.10 -6.27
CA MET A 30 -8.04 9.24 -7.65
C MET A 30 -8.00 7.90 -8.39
N SER A 31 -7.61 6.81 -7.73
CA SER A 31 -7.54 5.49 -8.35
C SER A 31 -8.91 5.01 -8.88
N TRP A 32 -10.00 5.48 -8.29
CA TRP A 32 -11.37 5.16 -8.73
C TRP A 32 -11.83 5.90 -9.99
N ILE A 33 -11.17 7.00 -10.37
CA ILE A 33 -11.62 7.88 -11.46
C ILE A 33 -10.67 7.93 -12.66
N ILE A 34 -9.44 7.41 -12.51
CA ILE A 34 -8.45 7.32 -13.57
C ILE A 34 -8.48 5.96 -14.26
N ASP A 35 -7.72 5.82 -15.35
CA ASP A 35 -7.66 4.57 -16.08
C ASP A 35 -6.90 3.48 -15.31
N ALA A 36 -7.15 2.21 -15.67
CA ALA A 36 -6.56 1.07 -14.99
C ALA A 36 -5.01 1.01 -15.09
N ALA A 37 -4.42 1.59 -16.13
CA ALA A 37 -2.97 1.63 -16.27
C ALA A 37 -2.35 2.60 -15.27
N ASP A 38 -2.98 3.75 -15.04
CA ASP A 38 -2.59 4.70 -14.02
C ASP A 38 -2.84 4.17 -12.60
N VAL A 39 -3.90 3.41 -12.36
CA VAL A 39 -4.09 2.70 -11.07
C VAL A 39 -2.92 1.75 -10.79
N ALA A 40 -2.49 0.97 -11.77
CA ALA A 40 -1.36 0.06 -11.59
C ALA A 40 -0.06 0.82 -11.24
N ARG A 41 0.16 1.97 -11.88
CA ARG A 41 1.30 2.87 -11.58
C ARG A 41 1.22 3.46 -10.17
N ILE A 42 0.04 3.88 -9.74
CA ILE A 42 -0.20 4.36 -8.37
C ILE A 42 0.17 3.27 -7.35
N THR A 43 -0.33 2.06 -7.56
CA THR A 43 -0.03 0.92 -6.67
C THR A 43 1.46 0.63 -6.65
N GLU A 44 2.11 0.54 -7.81
CA GLU A 44 3.55 0.30 -7.91
C GLU A 44 4.37 1.38 -7.19
N ARG A 45 4.00 2.65 -7.35
CA ARG A 45 4.67 3.76 -6.65
C ARG A 45 4.48 3.66 -5.13
N ALA A 46 3.30 3.31 -4.66
CA ALA A 46 3.07 3.06 -3.23
C ALA A 46 3.90 1.88 -2.70
N ARG A 47 4.08 0.81 -3.49
CA ARG A 47 4.99 -0.31 -3.14
C ARG A 47 6.45 0.16 -2.99
N GLN A 48 6.89 1.08 -3.86
CA GLN A 48 8.23 1.67 -3.77
C GLN A 48 8.38 2.55 -2.53
N TRP A 49 7.34 3.30 -2.16
CA TRP A 49 7.34 4.15 -0.97
C TRP A 49 7.48 3.38 0.34
N LEU A 50 6.95 2.14 0.43
CA LEU A 50 7.19 1.24 1.58
C LEU A 50 8.67 0.91 1.79
N LYS A 51 9.52 1.07 0.77
CA LYS A 51 10.97 0.81 0.85
C LYS A 51 11.78 2.10 1.05
N SER A 52 11.12 3.25 1.15
CA SER A 52 11.79 4.56 1.21
C SER A 52 12.34 4.89 2.59
N ASP A 53 13.22 5.89 2.65
CA ASP A 53 13.75 6.49 3.89
C ASP A 53 12.86 7.63 4.45
N ASP A 54 11.73 7.92 3.80
CA ASP A 54 10.82 8.99 4.22
C ASP A 54 9.62 8.39 4.99
N PRO A 55 9.46 8.67 6.29
CA PRO A 55 8.34 8.14 7.08
C PRO A 55 6.98 8.62 6.52
N PHE A 56 6.92 9.82 5.92
CA PHE A 56 5.67 10.31 5.33
C PHE A 56 5.24 9.46 4.15
N ARG A 57 6.18 9.11 3.25
CA ARG A 57 5.90 8.23 2.10
C ARG A 57 5.44 6.85 2.56
N VAL A 58 6.08 6.31 3.60
CA VAL A 58 5.72 5.01 4.18
C VAL A 58 4.31 5.05 4.78
N GLU A 59 3.98 6.06 5.58
CA GLU A 59 2.63 6.23 6.14
C GLU A 59 1.56 6.38 5.05
N VAL A 60 1.85 7.16 4.00
CA VAL A 60 0.92 7.31 2.88
C VAL A 60 0.67 5.95 2.22
N ALA A 61 1.72 5.19 1.93
CA ALA A 61 1.61 3.87 1.32
C ALA A 61 0.81 2.91 2.21
N ILE A 62 1.10 2.84 3.52
CA ILE A 62 0.34 2.04 4.48
C ILE A 62 -1.16 2.39 4.44
N GLY A 63 -1.50 3.67 4.33
CA GLY A 63 -2.90 4.12 4.22
C GLY A 63 -3.58 3.68 2.92
N MET A 64 -2.83 3.48 1.83
CA MET A 64 -3.35 3.04 0.54
C MET A 64 -3.62 1.54 0.45
N GLU A 65 -3.08 0.73 1.36
CA GLU A 65 -3.19 -0.74 1.34
C GLU A 65 -4.65 -1.23 1.27
N ASN A 66 -5.57 -0.48 1.87
CA ASN A 66 -6.95 -0.93 2.15
C ASN A 66 -7.69 -1.47 0.91
N GLU A 67 -7.28 -1.07 -0.30
CA GLU A 67 -7.92 -1.46 -1.57
C GLU A 67 -6.93 -1.89 -2.68
N THR A 68 -5.62 -1.72 -2.48
CA THR A 68 -4.63 -1.80 -3.57
C THR A 68 -3.70 -3.01 -3.52
N TYR A 69 -3.63 -3.73 -2.40
CA TYR A 69 -2.72 -4.87 -2.19
C TYR A 69 -1.26 -4.54 -2.58
N LEU A 70 -0.49 -3.94 -1.67
CA LEU A 70 0.89 -3.51 -1.92
C LEU A 70 1.92 -4.65 -1.88
N ALA A 71 1.49 -5.89 -1.72
CA ALA A 71 2.32 -7.06 -1.95
C ALA A 71 1.51 -8.16 -2.64
N ASP A 72 2.19 -9.21 -3.07
CA ASP A 72 1.54 -10.35 -3.72
C ASP A 72 1.16 -11.45 -2.71
N SER A 73 1.72 -11.39 -1.51
CA SER A 73 1.48 -12.34 -0.42
C SER A 73 1.50 -11.69 0.96
N TRP A 74 0.93 -12.39 1.94
CA TRP A 74 1.01 -12.00 3.34
C TRP A 74 2.45 -12.05 3.84
N GLU A 75 3.17 -13.09 3.43
CA GLU A 75 4.55 -13.34 3.80
C GLU A 75 5.46 -12.17 3.38
N GLU A 76 5.26 -11.64 2.17
CA GLU A 76 5.97 -10.45 1.67
C GLU A 76 5.65 -9.18 2.47
N ILE A 77 4.38 -8.96 2.85
CA ILE A 77 4.02 -7.84 3.73
C ILE A 77 4.70 -7.97 5.10
N ALA A 78 4.73 -9.18 5.66
CA ALA A 78 5.35 -9.44 6.96
C ALA A 78 6.87 -9.18 6.94
N GLU A 79 7.54 -9.58 5.85
CA GLU A 79 8.97 -9.32 5.64
C GLU A 79 9.28 -7.81 5.49
N LEU A 80 8.35 -7.02 4.96
CA LEU A 80 8.50 -5.56 4.84
C LEU A 80 8.21 -4.83 6.16
N ALA A 81 7.29 -5.33 6.97
CA ALA A 81 6.85 -4.65 8.18
C ALA A 81 7.93 -4.58 9.28
N GLU A 82 8.71 -5.64 9.48
CA GLU A 82 9.70 -5.67 10.57
C GLU A 82 10.83 -4.64 10.38
N PRO A 83 11.48 -4.53 9.19
CA PRO A 83 12.46 -3.48 8.93
C PRO A 83 11.89 -2.06 9.10
N LEU A 84 10.61 -1.86 8.78
CA LEU A 84 9.96 -0.56 8.94
C LEU A 84 9.81 -0.16 10.41
N LYS A 85 9.53 -1.10 11.31
CA LYS A 85 9.45 -0.82 12.75
C LYS A 85 10.81 -0.45 13.34
N GLU A 86 11.86 -1.15 12.91
CA GLU A 86 13.23 -0.85 13.35
C GLU A 86 13.66 0.55 12.86
N LYS A 87 13.32 0.87 11.61
CA LYS A 87 13.68 2.13 10.95
C LYS A 87 12.84 3.32 11.45
N PHE A 88 11.57 3.11 11.72
CA PHE A 88 10.63 4.12 12.17
C PHE A 88 9.92 3.69 13.47
N PRO A 89 10.61 3.70 14.62
CA PRO A 89 10.03 3.24 15.88
C PRO A 89 8.76 3.98 16.30
N ALA A 90 8.63 5.25 15.91
CA ALA A 90 7.43 6.06 16.17
C ALA A 90 6.18 5.54 15.45
N MET A 91 6.36 4.80 14.34
CA MET A 91 5.28 4.24 13.52
C MET A 91 4.94 2.78 13.90
N ALA A 92 5.62 2.19 14.90
CA ALA A 92 5.47 0.76 15.20
C ALA A 92 4.01 0.36 15.45
N ALA A 93 3.26 1.19 16.18
CA ALA A 93 1.84 0.96 16.43
C ALA A 93 0.98 1.03 15.15
N ASP A 94 1.30 1.95 14.24
CA ASP A 94 0.58 2.11 12.98
C ASP A 94 0.90 0.94 12.02
N ILE A 95 2.15 0.47 12.01
CA ILE A 95 2.58 -0.71 11.27
C ILE A 95 1.90 -1.96 11.81
N ASP A 96 1.82 -2.14 13.14
CA ASP A 96 1.08 -3.26 13.74
C ASP A 96 -0.41 -3.21 13.39
N ALA A 97 -1.01 -2.02 13.44
CA ALA A 97 -2.40 -1.84 13.05
C ALA A 97 -2.62 -2.14 11.55
N TRP A 98 -1.68 -1.76 10.69
CA TRP A 98 -1.69 -2.10 9.27
C TRP A 98 -1.62 -3.61 9.04
N MET A 99 -0.66 -4.29 9.66
CA MET A 99 -0.50 -5.75 9.62
C MET A 99 -1.79 -6.47 10.02
N ALA A 100 -2.40 -6.06 11.13
CA ALA A 100 -3.64 -6.65 11.64
C ALA A 100 -4.84 -6.46 10.67
N ARG A 101 -4.88 -5.36 9.92
CA ARG A 101 -5.91 -5.10 8.89
C ARG A 101 -5.64 -5.86 7.59
N ALA A 102 -4.38 -5.99 7.20
CA ALA A 102 -3.97 -6.62 5.94
C ALA A 102 -4.16 -8.15 5.98
N GLU A 103 -3.81 -8.81 7.09
CA GLU A 103 -3.81 -10.28 7.18
C GLU A 103 -5.11 -10.94 6.68
N PRO A 104 -6.32 -10.53 7.14
CA PRO A 104 -7.56 -11.16 6.69
C PRO A 104 -7.83 -10.97 5.20
N SER A 105 -7.36 -9.87 4.60
CA SER A 105 -7.54 -9.58 3.18
C SER A 105 -6.64 -10.45 2.30
N TYR A 106 -5.39 -10.68 2.71
CA TYR A 106 -4.48 -11.59 2.01
C TYR A 106 -4.86 -13.06 2.19
N GLN A 107 -5.28 -13.47 3.39
CA GLN A 107 -5.78 -14.83 3.61
C GLN A 107 -7.01 -15.13 2.76
N ARG A 108 -7.94 -14.19 2.62
CA ARG A 108 -9.10 -14.33 1.72
C ARG A 108 -8.68 -14.48 0.26
N ARG A 109 -7.70 -13.70 -0.21
CA ARG A 109 -7.18 -13.80 -1.58
C ARG A 109 -6.52 -15.16 -1.84
N LYS A 110 -5.69 -15.65 -0.92
CA LYS A 110 -5.06 -16.98 -0.96
C LYS A 110 -6.11 -18.09 -1.05
N ASN A 111 -7.18 -18.00 -0.24
CA ASN A 111 -8.24 -19.01 -0.23
C ASN A 111 -9.16 -18.92 -1.45
N ARG A 112 -9.44 -17.72 -2.00
CA ARG A 112 -10.24 -17.57 -3.22
C ARG A 112 -9.54 -18.15 -4.44
N SER A 113 -8.23 -17.95 -4.55
CA SER A 113 -7.39 -18.58 -5.57
C SER A 113 -7.42 -20.11 -5.50
N PHE A 114 -7.70 -20.69 -4.33
CA PHE A 114 -7.80 -22.14 -4.16
C PHE A 114 -9.15 -22.70 -4.64
N PHE A 115 -10.23 -21.92 -4.59
CA PHE A 115 -11.56 -22.32 -5.07
C PHE A 115 -11.78 -22.04 -6.57
N GLU A 116 -10.99 -21.15 -7.19
CA GLU A 116 -11.01 -20.89 -8.63
C GLU A 116 -10.15 -21.89 -9.44
N SER A 117 -9.30 -22.67 -8.76
CA SER A 117 -8.66 -23.87 -9.29
C SER A 117 -9.63 -25.06 -9.21
N GLY A 118 -10.64 -25.07 -10.09
CA GLY A 118 -11.50 -26.25 -10.31
C GLY A 118 -10.67 -27.50 -10.66
N PRO A 119 -11.19 -28.71 -10.42
CA PRO A 119 -10.42 -29.94 -10.52
C PRO A 119 -9.85 -30.10 -11.94
N GLU A 120 -8.55 -30.40 -12.04
CA GLU A 120 -7.99 -31.00 -13.24
C GLU A 120 -8.84 -32.25 -13.57
N GLU A 121 -9.51 -32.22 -14.71
CA GLU A 121 -10.17 -33.39 -15.28
C GLU A 121 -9.13 -34.51 -15.46
N ALA A 122 -9.31 -35.60 -14.74
CA ALA A 122 -8.66 -36.89 -14.98
C ALA A 122 -9.72 -38.00 -14.99
#